data_AF-X1FPI5-F1
#
_entry.id   AF-X1FPI5-F1
#
_cell.length_a   1.000
_cell.length_b   1.000
_cell.length_c   1.000
_cell.angle_alpha   90.00
_cell.angle_beta   90.00
_cell.angle_gamma   90.00
#
_symmetry.space_group_name_H-M   'P 1'
#
loop_
_entity.id
_entity.type
_entity.pdbx_description
1 polymer ?
#
loop_
_entity_poly.entity_id
_entity_poly.type
_entity_poly.pdbx_seq_one_letter_code
_entity_poly.pdbx_strand_id
1 'polypeptide(L)'
;KKQGFALDRGENEKDVRCIAAPIRNFQGKIIAAVSISGPAFRIDVNTRNNQKEALLEISKKISKRLGYKEKSQREEKKEVKTIEKFSKV
;
A
#
# COMPACT_ATOMS: atom_id res chain seq x y z
N LYS A 1 3.17 6.59 -6.74
CA LYS A 1 3.23 5.13 -6.44
C LYS A 1 1.82 4.55 -6.48
N LYS A 2 1.51 3.63 -7.42
CA LYS A 2 0.14 3.20 -7.78
C LYS A 2 -0.47 2.07 -6.91
N GLN A 3 0.30 1.34 -6.10
CA GLN A 3 -0.20 0.11 -5.43
C GLN A 3 -0.30 0.16 -3.91
N GLY A 4 0.23 1.19 -3.23
CA GLY A 4 0.08 1.32 -1.78
C GLY A 4 0.88 0.32 -0.93
N PHE A 5 1.88 -0.37 -1.49
CA PHE A 5 2.85 -1.19 -0.76
C PHE A 5 4.18 -1.22 -1.52
N ALA A 6 5.25 -1.66 -0.86
CA ALA A 6 6.55 -1.94 -1.46
C ALA A 6 6.93 -3.40 -1.19
N LEU A 7 7.55 -4.04 -2.17
CA LEU A 7 8.08 -5.40 -2.08
C LEU A 7 9.60 -5.30 -2.19
N ASP A 8 10.30 -5.92 -1.26
CA ASP A 8 11.71 -6.26 -1.42
C ASP A 8 11.78 -7.67 -2.02
N ARG A 9 12.51 -7.82 -3.13
CA ARG A 9 12.69 -9.08 -3.85
C ARG A 9 14.00 -9.79 -3.49
N GLY A 10 14.68 -9.39 -2.41
CA GLY A 10 15.97 -9.94 -2.01
C GLY A 10 17.13 -9.18 -2.64
N GLU A 11 17.00 -7.86 -2.78
CA GLU A 11 18.06 -7.00 -3.34
C GLU A 11 19.21 -6.77 -2.34
N ASN A 12 18.98 -7.02 -1.04
CA ASN A 12 19.98 -6.84 0.03
C ASN A 12 20.54 -8.17 0.57
N GLU A 13 19.68 -9.18 0.80
CA GLU A 13 20.08 -10.55 1.14
C GLU A 13 19.18 -11.54 0.39
N LYS A 14 19.78 -12.47 -0.36
CA LYS A 14 19.08 -13.49 -1.18
C LYS A 14 18.03 -14.29 -0.41
N ASP A 15 18.23 -14.43 0.90
CA ASP A 15 17.41 -15.28 1.76
C ASP A 15 16.36 -14.52 2.57
N VAL A 16 16.22 -13.20 2.38
CA VAL A 16 15.23 -12.38 3.10
C VAL A 16 14.22 -11.77 2.13
N ARG A 17 12.94 -11.86 2.48
CA ARG A 17 11.86 -11.18 1.77
C ARG A 17 11.14 -10.24 2.73
N CYS A 18 10.77 -9.07 2.21
CA CYS A 18 10.05 -8.06 2.97
C CYS A 18 8.82 -7.57 2.20
N ILE A 19 7.73 -7.36 2.94
CA ILE A 19 6.50 -6.72 2.44
C ILE A 19 6.27 -5.50 3.32
N ALA A 20 6.08 -4.32 2.74
CA ALA A 20 5.90 -3.07 3.48
C ALA A 20 4.66 -2.29 3.04
N ALA A 21 3.93 -1.68 3.97
CA ALA A 21 2.79 -0.81 3.72
C ALA A 21 3.00 0.59 4.34
N PRO A 22 2.51 1.67 3.70
CA PRO A 22 2.73 3.04 4.13
C PRO A 22 1.70 3.47 5.19
N ILE A 23 2.18 4.16 6.22
CA ILE A 23 1.35 4.82 7.22
C ILE A 23 1.22 6.30 6.85
N ARG A 24 -0.02 6.78 6.81
CA ARG A 24 -0.36 8.16 6.42
C ARG A 24 -0.88 8.96 7.61
N ASN A 25 -0.53 10.25 7.65
CA ASN A 25 -1.09 11.20 8.61
C ASN A 25 -2.46 11.74 8.14
N PHE A 26 -3.06 12.61 8.95
CA PHE A 26 -4.33 13.29 8.64
C PHE A 26 -4.32 14.11 7.34
N GLN A 27 -3.14 14.58 6.88
CA GLN A 27 -2.98 15.29 5.61
C GLN A 27 -2.82 14.33 4.41
N GLY A 28 -2.82 13.01 4.65
CA GLY A 28 -2.55 11.99 3.64
C GLY A 28 -1.08 11.80 3.28
N LYS A 29 -0.17 12.52 3.94
CA LYS A 29 1.29 12.39 3.76
C LYS A 29 1.75 11.08 4.39
N ILE A 30 2.62 10.35 3.68
CA ILE A 30 3.29 9.16 4.22
C ILE A 30 4.30 9.64 5.26
N ILE A 31 4.16 9.19 6.50
CA ILE A 31 5.04 9.58 7.62
C ILE A 31 5.83 8.42 8.20
N ALA A 32 5.41 7.17 7.91
CA ALA A 32 6.08 5.95 8.35
C ALA A 32 5.70 4.78 7.43
N ALA A 33 6.27 3.61 7.67
CA ALA A 33 5.89 2.35 7.05
C ALA A 33 5.90 1.22 8.09
N VAL A 34 5.08 0.21 7.87
CA VAL A 34 5.10 -1.06 8.61
C VAL A 34 5.52 -2.17 7.65
N SER A 35 6.42 -3.06 8.07
CA SER A 35 6.88 -4.17 7.25
C SER A 35 6.87 -5.51 7.98
N ILE A 36 6.74 -6.59 7.21
CA ILE A 36 6.96 -7.96 7.63
C ILE A 36 8.20 -8.43 6.91
N SER A 37 9.19 -8.92 7.66
CA SER A 37 10.46 -9.43 7.15
C SER A 37 10.62 -10.89 7.58
N GLY A 38 11.17 -11.74 6.72
CA GLY A 38 11.45 -13.12 7.09
C GLY A 38 12.17 -13.89 5.99
N PRO A 39 12.55 -15.15 6.30
CA PRO A 39 13.28 -15.98 5.35
C PRO A 39 12.47 -16.22 4.07
N ALA A 40 13.11 -16.15 2.90
CA ALA A 40 12.46 -16.27 1.60
C ALA A 40 11.69 -17.59 1.42
N PHE A 41 12.17 -18.67 2.04
CA PHE A 41 11.52 -19.98 2.03
C PHE A 41 10.27 -20.07 2.92
N ARG A 42 10.11 -19.17 3.90
CA ARG A 42 8.88 -19.04 4.72
C ARG A 42 7.90 -18.03 4.17
N ILE A 43 8.34 -17.15 3.26
CA ILE A 43 7.50 -16.17 2.58
C ILE A 43 7.35 -16.60 1.11
N ASP A 44 6.56 -17.66 0.93
CA ASP A 44 6.11 -18.11 -0.39
C ASP A 44 5.04 -17.17 -0.98
N VAL A 45 4.59 -17.44 -2.21
CA VAL A 45 3.65 -16.56 -2.93
C VAL A 45 2.30 -16.43 -2.23
N ASN A 46 1.78 -17.53 -1.68
CA ASN A 46 0.47 -17.57 -1.02
C ASN A 46 0.51 -16.88 0.35
N THR A 47 1.53 -17.19 1.15
CA THR A 47 1.82 -16.54 2.43
C THR A 47 2.00 -15.05 2.25
N ARG A 48 2.72 -14.63 1.20
CA ARG A 48 2.91 -13.21 0.86
C ARG A 48 1.59 -12.49 0.58
N ASN A 49 0.64 -13.12 -0.12
CA ASN A 49 -0.65 -12.50 -0.41
C ASN A 49 -1.48 -12.29 0.88
N ASN A 50 -1.55 -13.31 1.74
CA ASN A 50 -2.24 -13.21 3.02
C ASN A 50 -1.59 -12.17 3.95
N GLN A 51 -0.26 -12.19 4.05
CA GLN A 51 0.51 -11.21 4.83
C GLN A 51 0.33 -9.79 4.30
N LYS A 52 0.28 -9.62 2.97
CA LYS A 52 0.04 -8.32 2.33
C LYS A 52 -1.34 -7.76 2.70
N GLU A 53 -2.39 -8.58 2.67
CA GLU A 53 -3.74 -8.13 3.04
C GLU A 53 -3.80 -7.69 4.50
N ALA A 54 -3.28 -8.51 5.41
CA ALA A 54 -3.19 -8.17 6.83
C ALA A 54 -2.36 -6.89 7.06
N LEU A 55 -1.22 -6.76 6.38
CA LEU A 55 -0.34 -5.60 6.48
C LEU A 55 -1.02 -4.32 6.02
N LEU A 56 -1.75 -4.38 4.89
CA LEU A 56 -2.53 -3.25 4.38
C LEU A 56 -3.65 -2.87 5.35
N GLU A 57 -4.35 -3.84 5.93
CA GLU A 57 -5.40 -3.60 6.92
C GLU A 57 -4.85 -2.89 8.17
N ILE A 58 -3.74 -3.39 8.71
CA ILE A 58 -3.05 -2.78 9.86
C ILE A 58 -2.57 -1.38 9.52
N SER A 59 -1.93 -1.20 8.35
CA SER A 59 -1.48 0.12 7.90
C SER A 59 -2.61 1.13 7.80
N LYS A 60 -3.79 0.69 7.32
CA LYS A 60 -5.01 1.51 7.30
C LYS A 60 -5.52 1.83 8.69
N LYS A 61 -5.55 0.86 9.62
CA LYS A 61 -5.97 1.08 11.02
C LYS A 61 -5.07 2.10 11.72
N ILE A 62 -3.75 1.97 11.58
CA ILE A 62 -2.78 2.92 12.15
C ILE A 62 -3.00 4.31 11.53
N SER A 63 -3.10 4.39 10.20
CA SER A 63 -3.33 5.67 9.52
C SER A 63 -4.64 6.33 9.99
N LYS A 64 -5.74 5.56 10.13
CA LYS A 64 -7.02 6.06 10.66
C LYS A 64 -6.88 6.63 12.07
N ARG A 65 -6.13 5.95 12.95
CA ARG A 65 -5.83 6.45 14.31
C ARG A 65 -5.01 7.74 14.29
N LEU A 66 -4.19 7.96 13.26
CA LEU A 66 -3.45 9.20 13.01
C LEU A 66 -4.27 10.28 12.28
N GLY A 67 -5.59 10.08 12.16
CA GLY A 67 -6.51 11.03 11.54
C GLY A 67 -6.61 10.94 10.02
N TYR A 68 -5.97 9.95 9.38
CA TYR A 68 -6.12 9.74 7.94
C TYR A 68 -7.56 9.35 7.58
N LYS A 69 -8.20 10.18 6.77
CA LYS A 69 -9.48 9.86 6.15
C LYS A 69 -9.19 9.34 4.74
N GLU A 70 -9.61 8.11 4.47
CA GLU A 70 -9.47 7.51 3.14
C GLU A 70 -10.24 8.40 2.16
N LYS A 71 -9.54 9.02 1.20
CA LYS A 71 -10.21 9.75 0.12
C LYS A 71 -11.15 8.75 -0.54
N SER A 72 -12.45 9.06 -0.51
CA SER A 72 -13.43 8.18 -1.12
C SER A 72 -13.04 7.98 -2.59
N GLN A 73 -12.98 6.74 -3.07
CA GLN A 73 -12.65 6.41 -4.46
C GLN A 73 -13.68 6.95 -5.49
N ARG A 74 -14.57 7.86 -5.06
CA ARG A 74 -15.51 8.61 -5.88
C ARG A 74 -14.87 9.84 -6.54
N GLU A 75 -13.78 10.39 -6.00
CA GLU A 75 -13.14 11.60 -6.55
C GLU A 75 -12.23 11.28 -7.75
N GLU A 76 -11.36 10.27 -7.64
CA GLU A 76 -10.50 9.84 -8.76
C GLU A 76 -11.31 9.33 -9.97
N LYS A 77 -12.43 8.64 -9.75
CA LYS A 77 -13.31 8.20 -10.85
C LYS A 77 -14.08 9.36 -11.49
N LYS A 78 -14.36 10.45 -10.76
CA LYS A 78 -14.99 11.65 -11.32
C LYS A 78 -14.00 12.42 -12.19
N GLU A 79 -12.76 12.58 -11.72
CA GLU A 79 -11.73 13.33 -12.45
C GLU A 79 -11.32 12.62 -13.74
N VAL A 80 -11.09 11.30 -13.69
CA VAL A 80 -10.80 10.49 -14.89
C VAL A 80 -11.96 10.51 -15.89
N LYS A 81 -13.22 10.40 -15.44
CA LYS A 81 -14.40 10.51 -16.33
C LYS A 81 -14.55 11.91 -16.95
N THR A 82 -14.22 12.97 -16.22
CA THR A 82 -14.26 14.34 -16.74
C THR A 82 -13.19 14.55 -17.81
N ILE A 83 -11.97 14.05 -17.58
CA ILE A 83 -10.87 14.15 -18.55
C ILE A 83 -11.17 13.34 -19.82
N GLU A 84 -11.70 12.11 -19.69
CA GLU A 84 -12.13 11.31 -20.84
C GLU A 84 -13.25 11.96 -21.65
N LYS A 85 -14.11 12.77 -21.01
CA LYS A 85 -15.18 13.51 -21.68
C LYS A 85 -14.65 14.72 -22.45
N PHE A 86 -13.61 15.40 -21.94
CA PHE A 86 -12.96 16.53 -22.62
C PHE A 86 -12.02 16.11 -23.76
N SER A 87 -11.47 14.89 -23.73
CA SER A 87 -10.59 14.39 -24.80
C SER A 87 -11.34 13.84 -26.03
N LYS A 88 -12.68 13.83 -26.02
CA LYS A 88 -13.56 13.33 -27.10
C LYS A 88 -14.38 14.43 -27.80
N VAL A 89 -14.08 15.70 -27.53
CA VAL A 89 -14.60 16.88 -28.23
C VAL A 89 -13.45 17.53 -29.00
#